data_AF-A0A942UX46-F1
#
_entry.id   AF-A0A942UX46-F1
#
_cell.length_a   1.000
_cell.length_b   1.000
_cell.length_c   1.000
_cell.angle_alpha   90.00
_cell.angle_beta   90.00
_cell.angle_gamma   90.00
#
_symmetry.space_group_name_H-M   'P 1'
#
loop_
_entity.id
_entity.type
_entity.pdbx_description
1 polymer ?
#
loop_
_entity_poly.entity_id
_entity_poly.type
_entity_poly.pdbx_seq_one_letter_code
_entity_poly.pdbx_strand_id
1 'polypeptide(L)'
;MALSHIYPMNQTTVQHGYSRLKKVFTSNFRYKNYDKIINNAKNKTIGNLPDEILKAAIKTENKEKTIKTIQRGFADAAKELLQLQTLRADAIKKYVPDKEDIIRTYSYILDGEYNEYEHMKKRLEKNILSEDTCQKFEKKAEKILKESMSEILPNGTNIKFKKLGLGNFAEAYKIEFRDNKNNKVFNDYTIKLYRDARECTEINKELDNKIKETLHNLTDTEVRELHKRLPVYKKDSPELWADIGKRFRETNKPLDEKALNELKEKEMPVSIGGNSNGVKAEANTYLYIAKACGHNLKNTNLNKHYMFDIENRFNISAFSDKTLPPITKRMDYTKIGIIPIDAYENYTNMVYGRIIDVGGMSKISEEYTDKTVRKYFKKIMNRNNKAERTKIINNLKELISNPKTPHRSKIEKAVKLAENIETGYKC
;
A
#
# COMPACT_ATOMS: atom_id res chain seq x y z
N MET A 1 6.70 -23.94 -63.81
CA MET A 1 5.25 -24.16 -63.99
C MET A 1 4.58 -23.65 -62.72
N ALA A 2 4.29 -22.36 -62.59
CA ALA A 2 3.32 -21.54 -63.33
C ALA A 2 1.88 -21.77 -62.86
N LEU A 3 1.23 -20.63 -62.62
CA LEU A 3 -0.20 -20.32 -62.55
C LEU A 3 -0.85 -20.30 -61.15
N SER A 4 -1.62 -19.28 -60.75
CA SER A 4 -1.75 -17.84 -61.08
C SER A 4 -2.99 -17.35 -60.35
N HIS A 5 -2.90 -16.13 -59.78
CA HIS A 5 -3.95 -15.10 -59.63
C HIS A 5 -5.29 -15.47 -58.96
N ILE A 6 -5.84 -14.68 -58.06
CA ILE A 6 -6.50 -13.39 -58.34
C ILE A 6 -6.58 -12.56 -57.04
N TYR A 7 -6.21 -11.28 -57.11
CA TYR A 7 -6.76 -10.23 -56.25
C TYR A 7 -7.85 -9.49 -57.05
N PRO A 8 -8.87 -8.94 -56.37
CA PRO A 8 -8.98 -7.48 -56.41
C PRO A 8 -9.27 -6.84 -55.04
N MET A 9 -8.74 -5.62 -54.88
CA MET A 9 -9.09 -4.66 -53.84
C MET A 9 -10.50 -4.08 -54.05
N ASN A 10 -11.21 -3.73 -52.96
CA ASN A 10 -11.57 -2.33 -52.66
C ASN A 10 -12.52 -2.19 -51.44
N GLN A 11 -12.07 -1.36 -50.48
CA GLN A 11 -12.79 -0.21 -49.84
C GLN A 11 -14.19 -0.47 -49.23
N THR A 12 -14.56 -0.08 -48.01
CA THR A 12 -14.30 1.14 -47.23
C THR A 12 -14.84 0.96 -45.79
N THR A 13 -14.24 1.64 -44.80
CA THR A 13 -14.78 2.18 -43.50
C THR A 13 -16.00 1.51 -42.83
N VAL A 14 -16.02 1.19 -41.53
CA VAL A 14 -16.13 2.15 -40.40
C VAL A 14 -15.76 1.45 -39.07
N GLN A 15 -15.00 2.20 -38.24
CA GLN A 15 -14.81 2.08 -36.79
C GLN A 15 -15.74 1.09 -36.05
N HIS A 16 -15.21 0.05 -35.38
CA HIS A 16 -15.76 -0.49 -34.11
C HIS A 16 -14.64 -1.19 -33.32
N GLY A 17 -13.56 -0.45 -33.06
CA GLY A 17 -12.58 -0.80 -32.03
C GLY A 17 -13.20 -0.69 -30.63
N TYR A 18 -12.68 -1.52 -29.71
CA TYR A 18 -12.80 -1.38 -28.24
C TYR A 18 -14.01 -1.96 -27.49
N SER A 19 -14.86 -2.82 -28.07
CA SER A 19 -15.95 -3.48 -27.29
C SER A 19 -15.60 -4.88 -26.73
N ARG A 20 -14.68 -5.63 -27.35
CA ARG A 20 -14.43 -7.06 -27.00
C ARG A 20 -13.41 -7.30 -25.87
N LEU A 21 -12.53 -6.37 -25.55
CA LEU A 21 -11.60 -6.53 -24.40
C LEU A 21 -12.33 -6.42 -23.05
N LYS A 22 -13.45 -5.69 -22.99
CA LYS A 22 -14.22 -5.48 -21.76
C LYS A 22 -14.86 -6.77 -21.23
N LYS A 23 -15.24 -7.71 -22.11
CA LYS A 23 -15.84 -9.01 -21.73
C LYS A 23 -14.83 -10.05 -21.24
N VAL A 24 -13.60 -10.03 -21.76
CA VAL A 24 -12.50 -10.91 -21.33
C VAL A 24 -12.03 -10.55 -19.91
N PHE A 25 -11.97 -9.25 -19.59
CA PHE A 25 -11.60 -8.80 -18.24
C PHE A 25 -12.72 -8.93 -17.19
N THR A 26 -13.98 -9.18 -17.57
CA THR A 26 -15.08 -9.32 -16.59
C THR A 26 -15.41 -10.77 -16.18
N SER A 27 -15.00 -11.77 -16.96
CA SER A 27 -15.41 -13.17 -16.75
C SER A 27 -14.40 -14.02 -15.96
N ASN A 28 -13.09 -13.74 -16.02
CA ASN A 28 -12.06 -14.67 -15.55
C ASN A 28 -11.26 -14.30 -14.26
N PHE A 29 -11.56 -13.20 -13.55
CA PHE A 29 -10.83 -12.86 -12.30
C PHE A 29 -11.33 -13.62 -11.05
N ARG A 30 -11.43 -14.95 -11.14
CA ARG A 30 -11.17 -15.83 -10.00
C ARG A 30 -9.74 -16.31 -10.21
N TYR A 31 -8.79 -15.80 -9.43
CA TYR A 31 -7.34 -16.03 -9.52
C TYR A 31 -6.89 -17.51 -9.46
N LYS A 32 -7.78 -18.50 -9.53
CA LYS A 32 -7.46 -19.94 -9.62
C LYS A 32 -6.64 -20.33 -10.86
N ASN A 33 -6.62 -19.49 -11.90
CA ASN A 33 -5.86 -19.72 -13.13
C ASN A 33 -4.87 -18.58 -13.46
N TYR A 34 -4.60 -17.65 -12.53
CA TYR A 34 -3.63 -16.56 -12.77
C TYR A 34 -2.26 -17.16 -13.12
N ASP A 35 -1.82 -18.16 -12.36
CA ASP A 35 -0.54 -18.87 -12.61
C ASP A 35 -0.57 -19.72 -13.90
N LYS A 36 -1.73 -20.27 -14.29
CA LYS A 36 -1.89 -21.01 -15.57
C LYS A 36 -1.90 -20.10 -16.80
N ILE A 37 -2.22 -18.82 -16.63
CA ILE A 37 -2.25 -17.82 -17.71
C ILE A 37 -0.87 -17.14 -17.87
N ILE A 38 -0.08 -17.08 -16.79
CA ILE A 38 1.18 -16.33 -16.75
C ILE A 38 2.35 -17.05 -17.39
N ASN A 39 2.41 -18.38 -17.36
CA ASN A 39 3.57 -19.10 -17.90
C ASN A 39 3.73 -18.98 -19.43
N ASN A 40 2.71 -18.55 -20.19
CA ASN A 40 2.76 -18.54 -21.66
C ASN A 40 2.47 -17.17 -22.35
N ALA A 41 2.31 -16.08 -21.60
CA ALA A 41 2.02 -14.77 -22.20
C ALA A 41 3.30 -14.00 -22.59
N LYS A 42 4.05 -14.50 -23.58
CA LYS A 42 5.10 -13.72 -24.26
C LYS A 42 4.47 -12.42 -24.78
N ASN A 43 4.85 -11.26 -24.21
CA ASN A 43 4.53 -9.90 -24.68
C ASN A 43 3.27 -9.18 -24.16
N LYS A 44 2.90 -9.28 -22.87
CA LYS A 44 1.96 -8.29 -22.27
C LYS A 44 2.58 -7.53 -21.09
N THR A 45 2.32 -6.22 -21.10
CA THR A 45 2.71 -5.21 -20.11
C THR A 45 1.95 -5.37 -18.81
N ILE A 46 2.70 -5.52 -17.70
CA ILE A 46 2.17 -5.41 -16.34
C ILE A 46 2.17 -3.91 -16.01
N GLY A 47 0.99 -3.37 -15.67
CA GLY A 47 0.77 -1.95 -15.34
C GLY A 47 0.86 -0.94 -16.50
N ASN A 48 0.20 0.21 -16.32
CA ASN A 48 0.23 1.30 -17.31
C ASN A 48 1.26 2.35 -16.91
N LEU A 49 2.09 2.80 -17.86
CA LEU A 49 2.82 4.05 -17.73
C LEU A 49 1.83 5.20 -17.43
N PRO A 50 2.26 6.21 -16.66
CA PRO A 50 1.46 7.41 -16.51
C PRO A 50 0.99 7.99 -17.85
N ASP A 51 -0.25 8.49 -17.90
CA ASP A 51 -0.91 8.84 -19.16
C ASP A 51 -0.07 9.82 -20.01
N GLU A 52 0.63 10.77 -19.39
CA GLU A 52 1.51 11.73 -20.08
C GLU A 52 2.76 11.06 -20.68
N ILE A 53 3.39 10.18 -19.91
CA ILE A 53 4.56 9.41 -20.35
C ILE A 53 4.16 8.48 -21.50
N LEU A 54 3.02 7.79 -21.38
CA LEU A 54 2.50 6.93 -22.44
C LEU A 54 2.18 7.75 -23.70
N LYS A 55 1.52 8.91 -23.55
CA LYS A 55 1.21 9.82 -24.68
C LYS A 55 2.47 10.33 -25.38
N ALA A 56 3.56 10.55 -24.65
CA ALA A 56 4.85 10.91 -25.25
C ALA A 56 5.45 9.70 -25.98
N ALA A 57 5.47 8.53 -25.35
CA ALA A 57 6.03 7.30 -25.92
C ALA A 57 5.32 6.83 -27.20
N ILE A 58 3.99 6.98 -27.32
CA ILE A 58 3.27 6.57 -28.55
C ILE A 58 3.52 7.50 -29.75
N LYS A 59 4.17 8.65 -29.54
CA LYS A 59 4.57 9.57 -30.62
C LYS A 59 5.95 9.24 -31.20
N THR A 60 6.72 8.34 -30.58
CA THR A 60 8.00 7.91 -31.13
C THR A 60 7.79 6.95 -32.30
N GLU A 61 8.80 6.84 -33.15
CA GLU A 61 8.79 5.94 -34.31
C GLU A 61 8.63 4.48 -33.89
N ASN A 62 9.38 4.04 -32.86
CA ASN A 62 9.33 2.68 -32.32
C ASN A 62 8.63 2.61 -30.95
N LYS A 63 7.34 3.01 -30.94
CA LYS A 63 6.50 3.06 -29.74
C LYS A 63 6.57 1.84 -28.82
N GLU A 64 6.62 0.62 -29.35
CA GLU A 64 6.66 -0.60 -28.54
C GLU A 64 8.00 -0.72 -27.80
N LYS A 65 9.11 -0.51 -28.50
CA LYS A 65 10.45 -0.52 -27.92
C LYS A 65 10.57 0.58 -26.86
N THR A 66 10.14 1.80 -27.17
CA THR A 66 10.17 2.93 -26.23
C THR A 66 9.40 2.61 -24.95
N ILE A 67 8.16 2.11 -25.05
CA ILE A 67 7.35 1.73 -23.89
C ILE A 67 8.06 0.68 -23.03
N LYS A 68 8.58 -0.38 -23.64
CA LYS A 68 9.30 -1.46 -22.93
C LYS A 68 10.57 -0.95 -22.24
N THR A 69 11.33 -0.08 -22.90
CA THR A 69 12.54 0.53 -22.33
C THR A 69 12.21 1.36 -21.11
N ILE A 70 11.19 2.22 -21.18
CA ILE A 70 10.77 3.06 -20.04
C ILE A 70 10.28 2.18 -18.90
N GLN A 71 9.52 1.12 -19.19
CA GLN A 71 9.04 0.20 -18.16
C GLN A 71 10.16 -0.51 -17.43
N ARG A 72 11.15 -1.00 -18.17
CA ARG A 72 12.36 -1.57 -17.59
C ARG A 72 13.12 -0.55 -16.75
N GLY A 73 13.26 0.68 -17.23
CA GLY A 73 13.92 1.76 -16.50
C GLY A 73 13.27 2.05 -15.15
N PHE A 74 11.94 2.06 -15.06
CA PHE A 74 11.24 2.18 -13.78
C PHE A 74 11.50 0.97 -12.86
N ALA A 75 11.52 -0.25 -13.41
CA ALA A 75 11.79 -1.46 -12.63
C ALA A 75 13.23 -1.50 -12.10
N ASP A 76 14.21 -1.14 -12.93
CA ASP A 76 15.61 -1.08 -12.56
C ASP A 76 15.85 0.03 -11.50
N ALA A 77 15.23 1.20 -11.67
CA ALA A 77 15.27 2.27 -10.69
C ALA A 77 14.63 1.85 -9.34
N ALA A 78 13.50 1.14 -9.38
CA ALA A 78 12.88 0.59 -8.18
C ALA A 78 13.78 -0.42 -7.47
N LYS A 79 14.44 -1.30 -8.24
CA LYS A 79 15.38 -2.30 -7.72
C LYS A 79 16.57 -1.65 -7.03
N GLU A 80 17.13 -0.58 -7.58
CA GLU A 80 18.18 0.18 -6.92
C GLU A 80 17.71 0.74 -5.58
N LEU A 81 16.54 1.39 -5.54
CA LEU A 81 16.02 1.95 -4.28
C LEU A 81 15.67 0.85 -3.25
N LEU A 82 15.19 -0.31 -3.70
CA LEU A 82 14.89 -1.45 -2.83
C LEU A 82 16.14 -2.00 -2.11
N GLN A 83 17.35 -1.83 -2.66
CA GLN A 83 18.59 -2.23 -1.97
C GLN A 83 18.80 -1.47 -0.65
N LEU A 84 18.23 -0.27 -0.50
CA LEU A 84 18.23 0.46 0.77
C LEU A 84 17.48 -0.31 1.88
N GLN A 85 16.49 -1.14 1.55
CA GLN A 85 15.79 -1.96 2.54
C GLN A 85 16.71 -3.05 3.10
N THR A 86 17.48 -3.72 2.24
CA THR A 86 18.48 -4.71 2.65
C THR A 86 19.58 -4.07 3.50
N LEU A 87 20.10 -2.91 3.07
CA LEU A 87 21.12 -2.18 3.83
C LEU A 87 20.62 -1.74 5.21
N ARG A 88 19.36 -1.32 5.34
CA ARG A 88 18.76 -1.02 6.65
C ARG A 88 18.71 -2.26 7.53
N ALA A 89 18.27 -3.39 7.01
CA ALA A 89 18.21 -4.63 7.77
C ALA A 89 19.59 -5.00 8.35
N ASP A 90 20.64 -4.90 7.53
CA ASP A 90 22.00 -5.21 7.96
C ASP A 90 22.59 -4.18 8.91
N ALA A 91 22.23 -2.90 8.74
CA ALA A 91 22.60 -1.85 9.68
C ALA A 91 21.94 -2.07 11.05
N ILE A 92 20.66 -2.47 11.08
CA ILE A 92 19.90 -2.71 12.33
C ILE A 92 20.52 -3.84 13.14
N LYS A 93 20.94 -4.94 12.49
CA LYS A 93 21.64 -6.04 13.18
C LYS A 93 22.91 -5.57 13.90
N LYS A 94 23.62 -4.60 13.32
CA LYS A 94 24.86 -4.03 13.88
C LYS A 94 24.62 -2.83 14.80
N TYR A 95 23.39 -2.35 14.88
CA TYR A 95 23.04 -1.18 15.66
C TYR A 95 23.16 -1.47 17.14
N VAL A 96 23.74 -0.53 17.87
CA VAL A 96 23.73 -0.45 19.32
C VAL A 96 22.91 0.79 19.67
N PRO A 97 21.73 0.62 20.26
CA PRO A 97 20.89 1.75 20.63
C PRO A 97 21.58 2.70 21.60
N ASP A 98 21.36 3.99 21.39
CA ASP A 98 21.78 5.01 22.34
C ASP A 98 20.97 4.88 23.64
N LYS A 99 21.68 4.67 24.74
CA LYS A 99 21.08 4.45 26.07
C LYS A 99 20.25 5.65 26.52
N GLU A 100 20.72 6.87 26.29
CA GLU A 100 20.01 8.10 26.69
C GLU A 100 18.74 8.30 25.85
N ASP A 101 18.79 8.02 24.54
CA ASP A 101 17.61 8.11 23.67
C ASP A 101 16.52 7.10 24.08
N ILE A 102 16.93 5.87 24.42
CA ILE A 102 16.01 4.84 24.94
C ILE A 102 15.38 5.30 26.26
N ILE A 103 16.19 5.72 27.23
CA ILE A 103 15.73 6.17 28.55
C ILE A 103 14.73 7.31 28.41
N ARG A 104 15.05 8.33 27.59
CA ARG A 104 14.16 9.47 27.32
C ARG A 104 12.85 9.04 26.67
N THR A 105 12.89 8.10 25.73
CA THR A 105 11.65 7.63 25.07
C THR A 105 10.81 6.80 26.04
N TYR A 106 11.46 5.94 26.84
CA TYR A 106 10.76 5.06 27.77
C TYR A 106 10.04 5.81 28.89
N SER A 107 10.55 6.98 29.31
CA SER A 107 9.81 7.81 30.28
C SER A 107 8.44 8.26 29.76
N TYR A 108 8.31 8.60 28.46
CA TYR A 108 7.00 8.95 27.88
C TYR A 108 6.02 7.78 27.87
N ILE A 109 6.53 6.55 27.66
CA ILE A 109 5.70 5.33 27.71
C ILE A 109 5.12 5.13 29.11
N LEU A 110 5.95 5.35 30.14
CA LEU A 110 5.52 5.24 31.54
C LEU A 110 4.51 6.33 31.94
N ASP A 111 4.52 7.48 31.27
CA ASP A 111 3.51 8.54 31.40
C ASP A 111 2.18 8.21 30.68
N GLY A 112 2.07 7.02 30.06
CA GLY A 112 0.87 6.55 29.37
C GLY A 112 0.83 6.87 27.89
N GLU A 113 1.90 7.42 27.30
CA GLU A 113 2.00 7.72 25.88
C GLU A 113 2.49 6.50 25.08
N TYR A 114 1.64 5.47 24.99
CA TYR A 114 1.98 4.17 24.38
C TYR A 114 2.48 4.26 22.92
N ASN A 115 2.11 5.33 22.19
CA ASN A 115 2.53 5.52 20.80
C ASN A 115 4.01 5.88 20.64
N GLU A 116 4.67 6.36 21.69
CA GLU A 116 6.07 6.84 21.63
C GLU A 116 7.08 5.70 21.37
N TYR A 117 6.78 4.48 21.82
CA TYR A 117 7.63 3.31 21.55
C TYR A 117 7.74 3.00 20.05
N GLU A 118 6.59 2.95 19.37
CA GLU A 118 6.52 2.69 17.93
C GLU A 118 7.11 3.84 17.12
N HIS A 119 6.93 5.09 17.58
CA HIS A 119 7.55 6.26 16.96
C HIS A 119 9.08 6.24 17.07
N MET A 120 9.63 5.85 18.22
CA MET A 120 11.07 5.69 18.39
C MET A 120 11.61 4.61 17.45
N LYS A 121 10.99 3.41 17.41
CA LYS A 121 11.44 2.34 16.50
C LYS A 121 11.50 2.81 15.05
N LYS A 122 10.48 3.53 14.59
CA LYS A 122 10.44 4.12 13.25
C LYS A 122 11.50 5.21 13.04
N ARG A 123 11.75 6.06 14.05
CA ARG A 123 12.79 7.10 13.99
C ARG A 123 14.18 6.47 13.87
N LEU A 124 14.46 5.46 14.68
CA LEU A 124 15.71 4.71 14.66
C LEU A 124 15.92 4.03 13.31
N GLU A 125 14.91 3.29 12.84
CA GLU A 125 14.96 2.65 11.52
C GLU A 125 15.17 3.68 10.39
N LYS A 126 14.47 4.82 10.44
CA LYS A 126 14.58 5.86 9.42
C LYS A 126 15.98 6.45 9.33
N ASN A 127 16.63 6.65 10.47
CA ASN A 127 17.89 7.38 10.59
C ASN A 127 19.12 6.46 10.57
N ILE A 128 18.92 5.14 10.51
CA ILE A 128 20.03 4.20 10.60
C ILE A 128 20.97 4.24 9.38
N LEU A 129 20.44 4.63 8.22
CA LEU A 129 21.27 4.92 7.05
C LEU A 129 21.53 6.43 6.98
N SER A 130 22.78 6.77 6.66
CA SER A 130 23.14 8.17 6.42
C SER A 130 22.41 8.75 5.20
N GLU A 131 22.21 10.06 5.21
CA GLU A 131 21.60 10.77 4.09
C GLU A 131 22.42 10.60 2.80
N ASP A 132 23.75 10.66 2.88
CA ASP A 132 24.66 10.42 1.76
C ASP A 132 24.47 9.03 1.14
N THR A 133 24.30 8.00 1.98
CA THR A 133 24.00 6.64 1.49
C THR A 133 22.68 6.63 0.73
N CYS A 134 21.62 7.22 1.28
CA CYS A 134 20.32 7.28 0.60
C CYS A 134 20.41 8.04 -0.74
N GLN A 135 21.08 9.19 -0.76
CA GLN A 135 21.24 10.02 -1.95
C GLN A 135 22.02 9.32 -3.07
N LYS A 136 23.01 8.47 -2.74
CA LYS A 136 23.73 7.67 -3.76
C LYS A 136 22.80 6.74 -4.53
N PHE A 137 21.85 6.08 -3.86
CA PHE A 137 20.87 5.21 -4.52
C PHE A 137 19.81 6.01 -5.28
N GLU A 138 19.37 7.15 -4.74
CA GLU A 138 18.50 8.08 -5.47
C GLU A 138 19.16 8.54 -6.78
N LYS A 139 20.44 8.93 -6.76
CA LYS A 139 21.20 9.34 -7.95
C LYS A 139 21.35 8.23 -8.99
N LYS A 140 21.56 6.98 -8.56
CA LYS A 140 21.58 5.83 -9.47
C LYS A 140 20.22 5.63 -10.15
N ALA A 141 19.14 5.67 -9.37
CA ALA A 141 17.78 5.57 -9.89
C ALA A 141 17.43 6.70 -10.87
N GLU A 142 17.86 7.94 -10.57
CA GLU A 142 17.73 9.09 -11.49
C GLU A 142 18.43 8.85 -12.83
N LYS A 143 19.68 8.35 -12.80
CA LYS A 143 20.46 8.06 -14.01
C LYS A 143 19.78 7.00 -14.87
N ILE A 144 19.38 5.87 -14.27
CA ILE A 144 18.70 4.77 -14.95
C ILE A 144 17.43 5.28 -15.64
N LEU A 145 16.60 6.04 -14.91
CA LEU A 145 15.34 6.52 -15.46
C LEU A 145 15.58 7.53 -16.59
N LYS A 146 16.58 8.41 -16.45
CA LYS A 146 16.94 9.40 -17.48
C LYS A 146 17.40 8.75 -18.77
N GLU A 147 18.24 7.72 -18.68
CA GLU A 147 18.71 6.96 -19.85
C GLU A 147 17.54 6.25 -20.54
N SER A 148 16.68 5.58 -19.77
CA SER A 148 15.54 4.82 -20.28
C SER A 148 14.46 5.69 -20.95
N MET A 149 14.36 6.97 -20.59
CA MET A 149 13.35 7.92 -21.08
C MET A 149 13.91 8.91 -22.10
N SER A 150 15.18 8.78 -22.50
CA SER A 150 15.88 9.72 -23.37
C SER A 150 15.15 10.03 -24.69
N GLU A 151 14.44 9.06 -25.28
CA GLU A 151 13.67 9.25 -26.52
C GLU A 151 12.45 10.18 -26.37
N ILE A 152 11.94 10.37 -25.15
CA ILE A 152 10.72 11.15 -24.88
C ILE A 152 10.97 12.39 -24.03
N LEU A 153 12.17 12.55 -23.48
CA LEU A 153 12.54 13.68 -22.65
C LEU A 153 13.26 14.74 -23.48
N PRO A 154 12.92 16.03 -23.31
CA PRO A 154 13.72 17.11 -23.87
C PRO A 154 15.18 17.04 -23.40
N ASN A 155 16.10 17.45 -24.27
CA ASN A 155 17.52 17.56 -23.93
C ASN A 155 17.73 18.42 -22.68
N GLY A 156 18.59 17.94 -21.78
CA GLY A 156 18.87 18.61 -20.50
C GLY A 156 17.87 18.30 -19.38
N THR A 157 16.80 17.53 -19.63
CA THR A 157 15.87 17.16 -18.55
C THR A 157 16.59 16.54 -17.35
N ASN A 158 16.25 17.05 -16.17
CA ASN A 158 16.69 16.56 -14.89
C ASN A 158 15.56 15.73 -14.26
N ILE A 159 15.92 14.54 -13.78
CA ILE A 159 15.04 13.68 -13.00
C ILE A 159 15.55 13.73 -11.57
N LYS A 160 14.66 13.97 -10.61
CA LYS A 160 15.01 13.92 -9.19
C LYS A 160 14.14 12.93 -8.45
N PHE A 161 14.76 12.09 -7.63
CA PHE A 161 14.08 11.31 -6.61
C PHE A 161 14.21 12.02 -5.26
N LYS A 162 13.12 12.09 -4.51
CA LYS A 162 13.13 12.61 -3.13
C LYS A 162 12.34 11.70 -2.23
N LYS A 163 12.98 11.13 -1.21
CA LYS A 163 12.29 10.36 -0.18
C LYS A 163 11.16 11.17 0.46
N LEU A 164 9.96 10.58 0.48
CA LEU A 164 8.77 11.15 1.11
C LEU A 164 8.55 10.57 2.51
N GLY A 165 8.79 9.28 2.69
CA GLY A 165 8.57 8.62 3.98
C GLY A 165 8.85 7.13 3.95
N LEU A 166 9.03 6.59 5.14
CA LEU A 166 9.17 5.16 5.42
C LEU A 166 7.98 4.72 6.27
N GLY A 167 7.14 3.86 5.72
CA GLY A 167 6.03 3.23 6.43
C GLY A 167 6.33 1.77 6.77
N ASN A 168 5.37 1.14 7.44
CA ASN A 168 5.46 -0.27 7.83
C ASN A 168 5.49 -1.21 6.62
N PHE A 169 4.74 -0.87 5.56
CA PHE A 169 4.55 -1.76 4.41
C PHE A 169 5.17 -1.23 3.11
N ALA A 170 5.62 0.02 3.10
CA ALA A 170 6.20 0.62 1.92
C ALA A 170 7.09 1.82 2.24
N GLU A 171 8.04 2.08 1.35
CA GLU A 171 8.78 3.34 1.27
C GLU A 171 8.31 4.12 0.03
N ALA A 172 8.22 5.44 0.13
CA ALA A 172 7.73 6.28 -0.96
C ALA A 172 8.75 7.35 -1.35
N TYR A 173 8.91 7.56 -2.65
CA TYR A 173 9.73 8.64 -3.22
C TYR A 173 8.92 9.45 -4.22
N LYS A 174 9.09 10.78 -4.19
CA LYS A 174 8.63 11.67 -5.23
C LYS A 174 9.59 11.59 -6.41
N ILE A 175 9.04 11.58 -7.62
CA ILE A 175 9.77 11.69 -8.88
C ILE A 175 9.39 13.00 -9.53
N GLU A 176 10.38 13.84 -9.80
CA GLU A 176 10.22 15.12 -10.47
C GLU A 176 10.92 15.12 -11.82
N PHE A 177 10.24 15.64 -12.84
CA PHE A 177 10.78 15.84 -14.18
C PHE A 177 10.86 17.35 -14.46
N ARG A 178 12.07 17.88 -14.58
CA ARG A 178 12.31 19.32 -14.74
C ARG A 178 13.22 19.61 -15.94
N ASP A 179 12.93 20.64 -16.71
CA ASP A 179 13.83 21.10 -17.78
C ASP A 179 15.00 21.93 -17.20
N ASN A 180 15.90 22.42 -18.05
CA ASN A 180 17.03 23.28 -17.65
C ASN A 180 16.61 24.62 -17.01
N LYS A 181 15.37 25.06 -17.24
CA LYS A 181 14.77 26.27 -16.67
C LYS A 181 13.91 25.95 -15.43
N ASN A 182 13.98 24.71 -14.94
CA ASN A 182 13.22 24.20 -13.81
C ASN A 182 11.68 24.15 -14.03
N ASN A 183 11.21 24.15 -15.29
CA ASN A 183 9.80 23.94 -15.61
C ASN A 183 9.45 22.45 -15.56
N LYS A 184 8.19 22.13 -15.22
CA LYS A 184 7.69 20.75 -15.24
C LYS A 184 7.66 20.21 -16.68
N VAL A 185 8.35 19.10 -16.93
CA VAL A 185 8.27 18.36 -18.21
C VAL A 185 7.09 17.39 -18.21
N PHE A 186 6.94 16.67 -17.08
CA PHE A 186 5.78 15.86 -16.77
C PHE A 186 5.25 16.25 -15.39
N ASN A 187 4.01 15.84 -15.09
CA ASN A 187 3.52 15.86 -13.73
C ASN A 187 4.45 15.10 -12.78
N ASP A 188 4.41 15.48 -11.50
CA ASP A 188 5.16 14.77 -10.47
C ASP A 188 4.47 13.45 -10.15
N TYR A 189 5.26 12.42 -9.88
CA TYR A 189 4.77 11.08 -9.54
C TYR A 189 5.32 10.63 -8.19
N THR A 190 4.72 9.60 -7.64
CA THR A 190 5.25 8.87 -6.49
C THR A 190 5.53 7.45 -6.89
N ILE A 191 6.75 6.98 -6.65
CA ILE A 191 7.08 5.57 -6.65
C ILE A 191 6.95 5.03 -5.22
N LYS A 192 6.14 3.98 -5.05
CA LYS A 192 5.93 3.29 -3.79
C LYS A 192 6.57 1.91 -3.88
N LEU A 193 7.54 1.67 -3.00
CA LEU A 193 8.32 0.44 -2.92
C LEU A 193 7.78 -0.41 -1.78
N TYR A 194 7.17 -1.55 -2.10
CA TYR A 194 6.59 -2.44 -1.12
C TYR A 194 7.67 -3.22 -0.37
N ARG A 195 7.57 -3.18 0.96
CA ARG A 195 8.45 -3.92 1.86
C ARG A 195 7.93 -5.37 1.99
N ASP A 196 8.84 -6.32 2.18
CA ASP A 196 8.45 -7.68 2.52
C ASP A 196 8.02 -7.71 3.99
N ALA A 197 6.81 -8.22 4.27
CA ALA A 197 6.26 -8.23 5.61
C ALA A 197 7.07 -9.10 6.58
N ARG A 198 7.73 -10.17 6.09
CA ARG A 198 8.62 -11.01 6.89
C ARG A 198 9.88 -10.25 7.26
N GLU A 199 10.54 -9.64 6.27
CA GLU A 199 11.73 -8.80 6.50
C GLU A 199 11.42 -7.70 7.51
N CYS A 200 10.26 -7.03 7.40
CA CYS A 200 9.86 -5.99 8.35
C CYS A 200 9.65 -6.53 9.76
N THR A 201 9.02 -7.70 9.89
CA THR A 201 8.76 -8.32 11.19
C THR A 201 10.07 -8.74 11.87
N GLU A 202 10.98 -9.35 11.12
CA GLU A 202 12.30 -9.73 11.62
C GLU A 202 13.10 -8.52 12.08
N ILE A 203 13.14 -7.46 11.26
CA ILE A 203 13.82 -6.20 11.59
C ILE A 203 13.23 -5.56 12.86
N ASN A 204 11.90 -5.50 12.95
CA ASN A 204 11.23 -4.91 14.11
C ASN A 204 11.52 -5.69 15.39
N LYS A 205 11.54 -7.04 15.33
CA LYS A 205 11.87 -7.90 16.47
C LYS A 205 13.33 -7.76 16.89
N GLU A 206 14.24 -7.68 15.93
CA GLU A 206 15.66 -7.45 16.19
C GLU A 206 15.88 -6.12 16.93
N LEU A 207 15.22 -5.06 16.46
CA LEU A 207 15.28 -3.75 17.10
C LEU A 207 14.65 -3.76 18.50
N ASP A 208 13.50 -4.43 18.66
CA ASP A 208 12.80 -4.61 19.94
C ASP A 208 13.69 -5.30 20.98
N ASN A 209 14.37 -6.38 20.58
CA ASN A 209 15.31 -7.11 21.43
C ASN A 209 16.50 -6.25 21.86
N LYS A 210 17.09 -5.46 20.95
CA LYS A 210 18.20 -4.56 21.28
C LYS A 210 17.79 -3.45 22.26
N ILE A 211 16.57 -2.93 22.10
CA ILE A 211 16.02 -1.96 23.04
C ILE A 211 15.81 -2.61 24.41
N LYS A 212 15.21 -3.81 24.45
CA LYS A 212 14.99 -4.58 25.66
C LYS A 212 16.29 -4.93 26.38
N GLU A 213 17.32 -5.36 25.65
CA GLU A 213 18.65 -5.62 26.20
C GLU A 213 19.23 -4.36 26.86
N THR A 214 19.11 -3.20 26.21
CA THR A 214 19.56 -1.92 26.78
C THR A 214 18.82 -1.58 28.08
N LEU A 215 17.50 -1.77 28.11
CA LEU A 215 16.67 -1.55 29.30
C LEU A 215 16.98 -2.57 30.42
N HIS A 216 17.15 -3.84 30.07
CA HIS A 216 17.49 -4.92 31.01
C HIS A 216 18.82 -4.66 31.72
N ASN A 217 19.78 -4.04 31.03
CA ASN A 217 21.10 -3.74 31.55
C ASN A 217 21.20 -2.40 32.30
N LEU A 218 20.08 -1.71 32.57
CA LEU A 218 20.08 -0.53 33.42
C LEU A 218 20.41 -0.87 34.87
N THR A 219 21.25 -0.03 35.48
CA THR A 219 21.56 -0.11 36.91
C THR A 219 20.36 0.32 37.76
N ASP A 220 20.30 -0.10 39.02
CA ASP A 220 19.22 0.32 39.93
C ASP A 220 19.17 1.85 40.11
N THR A 221 20.33 2.51 40.10
CA THR A 221 20.44 3.98 40.11
C THR A 221 19.78 4.61 38.89
N GLU A 222 20.02 4.07 37.70
CA GLU A 222 19.45 4.59 36.45
C GLU A 222 17.95 4.34 36.35
N VAL A 223 17.49 3.15 36.78
CA VAL A 223 16.05 2.84 36.87
C VAL A 223 15.37 3.80 37.85
N ARG A 224 15.99 4.08 39.00
CA ARG A 224 15.49 5.04 39.99
C ARG A 224 15.38 6.45 39.41
N GLU A 225 16.40 6.96 38.73
CA GLU A 225 16.35 8.29 38.10
C GLU A 225 15.29 8.39 37.00
N LEU A 226 15.06 7.31 36.24
CA LEU A 226 13.98 7.24 35.25
C LEU A 226 12.59 7.27 35.90
N HIS A 227 12.38 6.55 36.99
CA HIS A 227 11.09 6.45 37.68
C HIS A 227 10.78 7.63 38.61
N LYS A 228 11.79 8.34 39.14
CA LYS A 228 11.62 9.58 39.91
C LYS A 228 10.89 10.67 39.13
N ARG A 229 10.95 10.63 37.80
CA ARG A 229 10.24 11.56 36.90
C ARG A 229 8.73 11.31 36.87
N LEU A 230 8.25 10.17 37.37
CA LEU A 230 6.85 9.79 37.35
C LEU A 230 6.16 10.16 38.68
N PRO A 231 4.99 10.82 38.65
CA PRO A 231 4.27 11.26 39.85
C PRO A 231 3.72 10.13 40.75
N VAL A 232 3.87 8.87 40.32
CA VAL A 232 3.27 7.68 40.96
C VAL A 232 4.10 7.16 42.14
N TYR A 233 5.40 7.49 42.22
CA TYR A 233 6.31 6.96 43.26
C TYR A 233 6.58 8.01 44.34
N LYS A 234 5.74 8.02 45.39
CA LYS A 234 5.82 8.98 46.52
C LYS A 234 6.65 8.51 47.72
N LYS A 235 7.23 7.31 47.69
CA LYS A 235 8.04 6.75 48.78
C LYS A 235 9.44 6.43 48.29
N ASP A 236 10.45 6.91 49.00
CA ASP A 236 11.86 6.71 48.69
C ASP A 236 12.46 5.72 49.71
N SER A 237 12.51 4.43 49.36
CA SER A 237 13.18 3.41 50.19
C SER A 237 14.08 2.50 49.34
N PRO A 238 15.27 2.11 49.81
CA PRO A 238 16.19 1.23 49.07
C PRO A 238 15.56 -0.09 48.64
N GLU A 239 14.75 -0.71 49.50
CA GLU A 239 14.11 -2.00 49.25
C GLU A 239 13.05 -1.91 48.15
N LEU A 240 12.28 -0.80 48.14
CA LEU A 240 11.29 -0.53 47.09
C LEU A 240 11.99 -0.36 45.73
N TRP A 241 13.12 0.36 45.68
CA TRP A 241 13.84 0.57 44.43
C TRP A 241 14.54 -0.69 43.91
N ALA A 242 15.08 -1.52 44.80
CA ALA A 242 15.64 -2.82 44.42
C ALA A 242 14.57 -3.73 43.80
N ASP A 243 13.36 -3.75 44.38
CA ASP A 243 12.23 -4.51 43.85
C ASP A 243 11.70 -3.95 42.52
N ILE A 244 11.56 -2.62 42.39
CA ILE A 244 11.21 -1.96 41.11
C ILE A 244 12.24 -2.28 40.04
N GLY A 245 13.54 -2.16 40.35
CA GLY A 245 14.64 -2.50 39.44
C GLY A 245 14.58 -3.94 38.98
N LYS A 246 14.32 -4.88 39.89
CA LYS A 246 14.14 -6.29 39.57
C LYS A 246 12.97 -6.52 38.61
N ARG A 247 11.77 -6.04 38.95
CA ARG A 247 10.57 -6.19 38.09
C ARG A 247 10.76 -5.54 36.73
N PHE A 248 11.45 -4.39 36.68
CA PHE A 248 11.78 -3.69 35.45
C PHE A 248 12.64 -4.54 34.53
N ARG A 249 13.71 -5.15 35.06
CA ARG A 249 14.59 -6.04 34.31
C ARG A 249 13.89 -7.31 33.86
N GLU A 250 13.03 -7.88 34.70
CA GLU A 250 12.21 -9.04 34.34
C GLU A 250 11.24 -8.74 33.19
N THR A 251 10.59 -7.57 33.23
CA THR A 251 9.64 -7.12 32.20
C THR A 251 10.33 -6.84 30.86
N ASN A 252 11.55 -6.31 30.91
CA ASN A 252 12.34 -5.95 29.72
C ASN A 252 13.37 -7.01 29.34
N LYS A 253 13.24 -8.25 29.84
CA LYS A 253 14.17 -9.33 29.50
C LYS A 253 14.13 -9.58 27.98
N PRO A 254 15.28 -9.57 27.28
CA PRO A 254 15.31 -9.87 25.86
C PRO A 254 14.90 -11.32 25.60
N LEU A 255 14.31 -11.57 24.43
CA LEU A 255 14.00 -12.94 24.00
C LEU A 255 15.31 -13.66 23.68
N ASP A 256 15.44 -14.91 24.14
CA ASP A 256 16.56 -15.75 23.72
C ASP A 256 16.46 -16.16 22.23
N GLU A 257 17.55 -16.65 21.66
CA GLU A 257 17.63 -16.99 20.24
C GLU A 257 16.60 -18.06 19.83
N LYS A 258 16.31 -19.02 20.71
CA LYS A 258 15.34 -20.07 20.47
C LYS A 258 13.92 -19.50 20.46
N ALA A 259 13.55 -18.70 21.45
CA ALA A 259 12.26 -18.02 21.54
C ALA A 259 12.07 -17.06 20.37
N LEU A 260 13.12 -16.34 19.97
CA LEU A 260 13.10 -15.46 18.80
C LEU A 260 12.86 -16.25 17.51
N ASN A 261 13.53 -17.39 17.33
CA ASN A 261 13.34 -18.24 16.16
C ASN A 261 11.96 -18.92 16.15
N GLU A 262 11.48 -19.42 17.29
CA GLU A 262 10.12 -19.95 17.43
C GLU A 262 9.06 -18.87 17.17
N LEU A 263 9.27 -17.63 17.60
CA LEU A 263 8.38 -16.51 17.31
C LEU A 263 8.46 -16.07 15.84
N LYS A 264 9.63 -16.14 15.20
CA LYS A 264 9.76 -15.91 13.75
C LYS A 264 8.94 -16.93 12.97
N GLU A 265 8.90 -18.18 13.41
CA GLU A 265 8.12 -19.26 12.79
C GLU A 265 6.62 -19.20 13.13
N LYS A 266 6.25 -18.90 14.38
CA LYS A 266 4.84 -18.86 14.86
C LYS A 266 4.13 -17.56 14.54
N GLU A 267 4.83 -16.42 14.60
CA GLU A 267 4.31 -15.09 14.28
C GLU A 267 4.86 -14.57 12.96
N MET A 268 5.29 -15.45 12.04
CA MET A 268 5.19 -15.11 10.63
C MET A 268 3.83 -14.45 10.44
N PRO A 269 3.71 -13.30 9.76
CA PRO A 269 2.45 -12.59 9.67
C PRO A 269 1.40 -13.54 9.07
N VAL A 270 0.67 -14.20 9.97
CA VAL A 270 -0.62 -14.81 9.72
C VAL A 270 -1.39 -13.61 9.25
N SER A 271 -1.73 -13.61 7.96
CA SER A 271 -2.46 -12.53 7.31
C SER A 271 -3.52 -12.01 8.27
N ILE A 272 -3.27 -10.88 8.93
CA ILE A 272 -4.27 -10.23 9.76
C ILE A 272 -5.24 -9.62 8.74
N GLY A 273 -6.24 -10.41 8.38
CA GLY A 273 -7.19 -10.14 7.30
C GLY A 273 -6.94 -10.98 6.05
N GLY A 274 -7.44 -12.22 6.08
CA GLY A 274 -7.39 -13.19 5.00
C GLY A 274 -7.56 -12.59 3.59
N ASN A 275 -6.64 -12.99 2.71
CA ASN A 275 -6.60 -12.73 1.26
C ASN A 275 -6.45 -11.26 0.81
N SER A 276 -6.23 -10.31 1.71
CA SER A 276 -5.99 -8.89 1.36
C SER A 276 -4.75 -8.30 2.01
N ASN A 277 -4.32 -8.81 3.17
CA ASN A 277 -3.17 -8.29 3.91
C ASN A 277 -2.03 -9.31 3.94
N GLY A 278 -1.15 -9.21 2.93
CA GLY A 278 0.11 -9.93 2.80
C GLY A 278 1.15 -9.02 2.14
N VAL A 279 2.21 -9.58 1.53
CA VAL A 279 3.11 -8.78 0.69
C VAL A 279 2.26 -8.02 -0.34
N LYS A 280 2.39 -6.68 -0.39
CA LYS A 280 1.59 -5.77 -1.24
C LYS A 280 0.13 -5.55 -0.78
N ALA A 281 -0.16 -5.62 0.53
CA ALA A 281 -1.49 -5.39 1.12
C ALA A 281 -2.21 -4.15 0.55
N GLU A 282 -1.52 -3.02 0.51
CA GLU A 282 -2.08 -1.78 -0.01
C GLU A 282 -2.38 -1.82 -1.52
N ALA A 283 -1.54 -2.51 -2.30
CA ALA A 283 -1.80 -2.72 -3.72
C ALA A 283 -3.08 -3.55 -3.93
N ASN A 284 -3.28 -4.58 -3.11
CA ASN A 284 -4.49 -5.40 -3.12
C ASN A 284 -5.72 -4.56 -2.77
N THR A 285 -5.61 -3.70 -1.76
CA THR A 285 -6.68 -2.79 -1.34
C THR A 285 -7.05 -1.81 -2.45
N TYR A 286 -6.07 -1.18 -3.11
CA TYR A 286 -6.35 -0.30 -4.24
C TYR A 286 -7.05 -1.03 -5.39
N LEU A 287 -6.55 -2.20 -5.80
CA LEU A 287 -7.17 -3.01 -6.85
C LEU A 287 -8.59 -3.41 -6.50
N TYR A 288 -8.81 -3.73 -5.22
CA TYR A 288 -10.12 -4.04 -4.71
C TYR A 288 -11.06 -2.85 -4.86
N ILE A 289 -10.67 -1.65 -4.41
CA ILE A 289 -11.48 -0.42 -4.53
C ILE A 289 -11.79 -0.13 -6.00
N ALA A 290 -10.78 -0.16 -6.88
CA ALA A 290 -10.96 0.06 -8.32
C ALA A 290 -11.98 -0.90 -8.94
N LYS A 291 -11.90 -2.18 -8.59
CA LYS A 291 -12.88 -3.20 -8.99
C LYS A 291 -14.24 -2.98 -8.32
N ALA A 292 -14.24 -2.51 -7.08
CA ALA A 292 -15.44 -2.39 -6.30
C ALA A 292 -16.34 -1.27 -6.81
N CYS A 293 -15.76 -0.12 -7.13
CA CYS A 293 -16.44 1.04 -7.69
C CYS A 293 -16.99 0.78 -9.10
N GLY A 294 -16.28 0.03 -9.95
CA GLY A 294 -16.76 -0.33 -11.30
C GLY A 294 -16.85 0.85 -12.28
N HIS A 295 -16.31 2.01 -11.93
CA HIS A 295 -16.22 3.21 -12.75
C HIS A 295 -14.86 3.91 -12.54
N ASN A 296 -14.53 4.87 -13.40
CA ASN A 296 -13.24 5.57 -13.34
C ASN A 296 -13.12 6.42 -12.05
N LEU A 297 -11.98 6.30 -11.36
CA LEU A 297 -11.68 6.97 -10.10
C LEU A 297 -11.00 8.34 -10.24
N LYS A 298 -10.74 8.82 -11.46
CA LYS A 298 -9.93 10.02 -11.76
C LYS A 298 -10.29 11.29 -10.99
N ASN A 299 -11.57 11.50 -10.65
CA ASN A 299 -12.04 12.70 -9.95
C ASN A 299 -12.54 12.40 -8.52
N THR A 300 -12.20 11.22 -8.01
CA THR A 300 -12.51 10.85 -6.63
C THR A 300 -11.45 11.38 -5.67
N ASN A 301 -11.71 11.30 -4.37
CA ASN A 301 -10.69 11.56 -3.35
C ASN A 301 -9.68 10.39 -3.20
N LEU A 302 -9.73 9.32 -4.01
CA LEU A 302 -8.65 8.34 -4.04
C LEU A 302 -7.53 8.81 -4.97
N ASN A 303 -6.29 8.81 -4.49
CA ASN A 303 -5.16 9.11 -5.35
C ASN A 303 -5.05 8.09 -6.51
N LYS A 304 -4.55 8.52 -7.68
CA LYS A 304 -4.45 7.63 -8.84
C LYS A 304 -3.22 6.73 -8.71
N HIS A 305 -3.43 5.42 -8.58
CA HIS A 305 -2.36 4.42 -8.70
C HIS A 305 -2.39 3.76 -10.08
N TYR A 306 -1.22 3.63 -10.69
CA TYR A 306 -1.03 3.08 -12.04
C TYR A 306 -0.84 1.56 -12.05
N MET A 307 -0.64 0.96 -10.87
CA MET A 307 -0.43 -0.48 -10.65
C MET A 307 0.67 -1.03 -11.55
N PHE A 308 1.84 -0.39 -11.45
CA PHE A 308 2.91 -0.52 -12.44
C PHE A 308 3.54 -1.90 -12.47
N ASP A 309 4.25 -2.31 -11.42
CA ASP A 309 4.94 -3.61 -11.42
C ASP A 309 5.01 -4.16 -10.01
N ILE A 310 3.85 -4.68 -9.63
CA ILE A 310 3.63 -5.23 -8.30
C ILE A 310 4.51 -6.46 -8.08
N GLU A 311 4.85 -7.22 -9.12
CA GLU A 311 5.72 -8.40 -9.01
C GLU A 311 7.11 -8.00 -8.52
N ASN A 312 7.68 -6.94 -9.09
CA ASN A 312 8.94 -6.36 -8.66
C ASN A 312 8.83 -5.42 -7.43
N ARG A 313 7.80 -5.61 -6.60
CA ARG A 313 7.61 -4.89 -5.33
C ARG A 313 7.50 -3.37 -5.48
N PHE A 314 6.97 -2.84 -6.58
CA PHE A 314 6.72 -1.39 -6.65
C PHE A 314 5.49 -0.97 -7.44
N ASN A 315 5.12 0.29 -7.27
CA ASN A 315 4.02 0.92 -7.98
C ASN A 315 4.31 2.39 -8.24
N ILE A 316 3.69 2.94 -9.29
CA ILE A 316 3.68 4.38 -9.56
C ILE A 316 2.29 4.92 -9.23
N SER A 317 2.24 6.10 -8.64
CA SER A 317 1.00 6.85 -8.41
C SER A 317 1.20 8.32 -8.76
N ALA A 318 0.10 9.05 -8.96
CA ALA A 318 0.17 10.50 -9.09
C ALA A 318 0.67 11.13 -7.78
N PHE A 319 1.51 12.16 -7.86
CA PHE A 319 1.87 12.91 -6.66
C PHE A 319 0.71 13.82 -6.26
N SER A 320 0.21 13.69 -5.02
CA SER A 320 -0.93 14.50 -4.57
C SER A 320 -0.49 15.93 -4.25
N ASP A 321 -0.79 16.86 -5.16
CA ASP A 321 -0.55 18.28 -4.98
C ASP A 321 -1.71 19.13 -5.56
N LYS A 322 -1.52 20.45 -5.55
CA LYS A 322 -2.46 21.42 -6.12
C LYS A 322 -2.59 21.36 -7.65
N THR A 323 -1.72 20.62 -8.34
CA THR A 323 -1.75 20.52 -9.82
C THR A 323 -2.68 19.41 -10.32
N LEU A 324 -3.12 18.51 -9.44
CA LEU A 324 -4.10 17.49 -9.79
C LEU A 324 -5.53 18.06 -9.94
N PRO A 325 -6.36 17.51 -10.85
CA PRO A 325 -7.73 17.97 -11.08
C PRO A 325 -8.59 17.97 -9.80
N PRO A 326 -9.48 18.97 -9.61
CA PRO A 326 -10.25 19.08 -8.37
C PRO A 326 -11.10 17.83 -8.10
N ILE A 327 -11.21 17.49 -6.82
CA ILE A 327 -12.05 16.38 -6.36
C ILE A 327 -13.50 16.79 -6.53
N THR A 328 -14.24 16.05 -7.34
CA THR A 328 -15.67 16.30 -7.57
C THR A 328 -16.56 15.25 -6.90
N LYS A 329 -15.96 14.14 -6.43
CA LYS A 329 -16.68 13.03 -5.79
C LYS A 329 -15.88 12.52 -4.60
N ARG A 330 -16.49 12.44 -3.42
CA ARG A 330 -15.92 11.69 -2.30
C ARG A 330 -16.37 10.25 -2.39
N MET A 331 -15.43 9.31 -2.23
CA MET A 331 -15.76 7.90 -2.17
C MET A 331 -16.44 7.56 -0.86
N ASP A 332 -17.52 6.81 -0.96
CA ASP A 332 -18.20 6.20 0.16
C ASP A 332 -17.74 4.74 0.23
N TYR A 333 -16.73 4.48 1.06
CA TYR A 333 -16.13 3.16 1.23
C TYR A 333 -17.15 2.12 1.73
N THR A 334 -18.16 2.55 2.50
CA THR A 334 -19.19 1.65 3.03
C THR A 334 -20.08 1.09 1.92
N LYS A 335 -20.40 1.90 0.89
CA LYS A 335 -21.16 1.46 -0.30
C LYS A 335 -20.43 0.42 -1.13
N ILE A 336 -19.09 0.36 -1.02
CA ILE A 336 -18.27 -0.65 -1.68
C ILE A 336 -17.83 -1.77 -0.73
N GLY A 337 -18.36 -1.79 0.49
CA GLY A 337 -18.18 -2.81 1.51
C GLY A 337 -16.80 -2.81 2.15
N ILE A 338 -16.28 -1.62 2.40
CA ILE A 338 -15.00 -1.38 3.06
C ILE A 338 -15.21 -0.42 4.24
N ILE A 339 -14.58 -0.73 5.35
CA ILE A 339 -14.39 0.16 6.50
C ILE A 339 -12.92 0.59 6.46
N PRO A 340 -12.62 1.84 6.09
CA PRO A 340 -11.26 2.33 6.12
C PRO A 340 -10.90 2.66 7.58
N ILE A 341 -10.02 1.86 8.17
CA ILE A 341 -9.54 2.05 9.54
C ILE A 341 -8.66 3.31 9.56
N ASP A 342 -7.73 3.39 8.61
CA ASP A 342 -6.74 4.47 8.55
C ASP A 342 -7.30 5.80 8.03
N ALA A 343 -8.40 5.80 7.26
CA ALA A 343 -8.91 7.01 6.61
C ALA A 343 -9.90 7.82 7.48
N TYR A 344 -10.49 7.21 8.51
CA TYR A 344 -11.38 7.91 9.45
C TYR A 344 -10.63 8.40 10.70
N GLU A 345 -9.63 7.66 11.16
CA GLU A 345 -8.91 7.97 12.40
C GLU A 345 -7.60 8.72 12.19
N ASN A 346 -7.06 8.76 10.96
CA ASN A 346 -5.77 9.36 10.67
C ASN A 346 -5.82 10.38 9.51
N TYR A 347 -6.13 11.64 9.85
CA TYR A 347 -6.14 12.77 8.90
C TYR A 347 -4.81 12.98 8.16
N THR A 348 -3.70 12.38 8.63
CA THR A 348 -2.38 12.46 7.98
C THR A 348 -2.29 11.69 6.66
N ASN A 349 -3.22 10.77 6.39
CA ASN A 349 -3.29 10.02 5.13
C ASN A 349 -4.00 10.78 3.99
N MET A 350 -4.45 12.02 4.26
CA MET A 350 -5.04 12.90 3.26
C MET A 350 -4.09 14.05 2.92
N VAL A 351 -3.77 14.18 1.64
CA VAL A 351 -2.96 15.28 1.11
C VAL A 351 -3.75 15.98 0.00
N TYR A 352 -3.98 17.29 0.15
CA TYR A 352 -4.86 18.08 -0.73
C TYR A 352 -6.24 17.42 -0.95
N GLY A 353 -6.82 16.87 0.12
CA GLY A 353 -8.12 16.20 0.11
C GLY A 353 -8.13 14.81 -0.54
N ARG A 354 -6.99 14.29 -1.01
CA ARG A 354 -6.87 12.93 -1.57
C ARG A 354 -6.23 11.98 -0.58
N ILE A 355 -6.78 10.78 -0.53
CA ILE A 355 -6.27 9.65 0.23
C ILE A 355 -5.09 9.06 -0.54
N ILE A 356 -3.90 9.17 0.05
CA ILE A 356 -2.63 8.74 -0.55
C ILE A 356 -2.15 7.37 -0.02
N ASP A 357 -2.74 6.90 1.06
CA ASP A 357 -2.47 5.59 1.65
C ASP A 357 -3.78 4.87 1.97
N VAL A 358 -3.85 3.59 1.61
CA VAL A 358 -5.02 2.71 1.82
C VAL A 358 -4.65 1.43 2.59
N GLY A 359 -3.57 1.47 3.38
CA GLY A 359 -3.03 0.32 4.11
C GLY A 359 -4.02 -0.34 5.08
N GLY A 360 -4.66 0.42 5.97
CA GLY A 360 -5.62 -0.07 6.95
C GLY A 360 -7.06 -0.02 6.45
N MET A 361 -7.53 -1.13 5.88
CA MET A 361 -8.94 -1.30 5.49
C MET A 361 -9.46 -2.67 5.91
N SER A 362 -10.64 -2.67 6.53
CA SER A 362 -11.40 -3.87 6.88
C SER A 362 -12.61 -4.04 5.96
N LYS A 363 -13.07 -5.29 5.82
CA LYS A 363 -14.35 -5.57 5.16
C LYS A 363 -15.48 -5.24 6.13
N ILE A 364 -16.62 -4.81 5.61
CA ILE A 364 -17.83 -4.60 6.42
C ILE A 364 -18.36 -5.90 7.04
N SER A 365 -18.10 -7.05 6.41
CA SER A 365 -18.30 -8.39 7.00
C SER A 365 -17.64 -9.47 6.13
N GLU A 366 -17.45 -10.68 6.68
CA GLU A 366 -16.85 -11.81 5.96
C GLU A 366 -17.73 -12.33 4.81
N GLU A 367 -19.06 -12.20 4.91
CA GLU A 367 -19.99 -12.53 3.82
C GLU A 367 -19.69 -11.73 2.54
N TYR A 368 -19.13 -10.53 2.69
CA TYR A 368 -18.76 -9.67 1.57
C TYR A 368 -17.60 -10.24 0.73
N THR A 369 -16.94 -11.33 1.14
CA THR A 369 -15.98 -12.04 0.31
C THR A 369 -16.64 -12.76 -0.88
N ASP A 370 -17.92 -13.15 -0.77
CA ASP A 370 -18.64 -13.85 -1.84
C ASP A 370 -19.01 -12.90 -3.00
N LYS A 371 -18.68 -13.29 -4.24
CA LYS A 371 -18.95 -12.49 -5.46
C LYS A 371 -20.45 -12.20 -5.64
N THR A 372 -21.30 -13.15 -5.28
CA THR A 372 -22.77 -13.07 -5.41
C THR A 372 -23.34 -12.13 -4.37
N VAL A 373 -22.91 -12.25 -3.11
CA VAL A 373 -23.28 -11.32 -2.02
C VAL A 373 -22.91 -9.89 -2.44
N ARG A 374 -21.66 -9.67 -2.87
CA ARG A 374 -21.20 -8.35 -3.36
C ARG A 374 -22.02 -7.80 -4.51
N LYS A 375 -22.41 -8.64 -5.48
CA LYS A 375 -23.22 -8.23 -6.63
C LYS A 375 -24.55 -7.64 -6.17
N TYR A 376 -25.25 -8.34 -5.28
CA TYR A 376 -26.57 -7.90 -4.80
C TYR A 376 -26.45 -6.74 -3.81
N PHE A 377 -25.45 -6.75 -2.93
CA PHE A 377 -25.19 -5.64 -2.02
C PHE A 377 -24.94 -4.34 -2.79
N LYS A 378 -24.06 -4.34 -3.79
CA LYS A 378 -23.82 -3.15 -4.63
C LYS A 378 -25.06 -2.70 -5.40
N LYS A 379 -25.91 -3.64 -5.82
CA LYS A 379 -27.18 -3.32 -6.50
C LYS A 379 -28.06 -2.47 -5.58
N ILE A 380 -28.06 -2.74 -4.29
CA ILE A 380 -28.77 -1.97 -3.25
C ILE A 380 -28.03 -0.65 -2.98
N MET A 381 -26.76 -0.71 -2.60
CA MET A 381 -26.01 0.45 -2.07
C MET A 381 -25.67 1.52 -3.11
N ASN A 382 -25.65 1.19 -4.40
CA ASN A 382 -25.47 2.17 -5.47
C ASN A 382 -26.71 3.06 -5.71
N ARG A 383 -27.81 2.86 -4.98
CA ARG A 383 -28.96 3.77 -5.02
C ARG A 383 -28.77 4.87 -3.99
N ASN A 384 -28.68 6.11 -4.47
CA ASN A 384 -28.59 7.29 -3.61
C ASN A 384 -29.96 7.69 -3.07
N ASN A 385 -31.04 7.36 -3.77
CA ASN A 385 -32.41 7.59 -3.34
C ASN A 385 -32.89 6.46 -2.42
N LYS A 386 -33.38 6.82 -1.23
CA LYS A 386 -33.92 5.87 -0.23
C LYS A 386 -35.10 5.06 -0.78
N ALA A 387 -36.05 5.70 -1.47
CA ALA A 387 -37.22 5.02 -2.05
C ALA A 387 -36.83 3.99 -3.12
N GLU A 388 -35.89 4.33 -4.00
CA GLU A 388 -35.37 3.38 -4.99
C GLU A 388 -34.66 2.19 -4.33
N ARG A 389 -33.90 2.46 -3.27
CA ARG A 389 -33.20 1.43 -2.52
C ARG A 389 -34.19 0.49 -1.82
N THR A 390 -35.20 1.02 -1.15
CA THR A 390 -36.29 0.24 -0.53
C THR A 390 -37.00 -0.62 -1.56
N LYS A 391 -37.31 -0.07 -2.75
CA LYS A 391 -37.90 -0.83 -3.85
C LYS A 391 -37.01 -2.02 -4.27
N ILE A 392 -35.70 -1.81 -4.40
CA ILE A 392 -34.79 -2.90 -4.74
C ILE A 392 -34.73 -3.95 -3.63
N ILE A 393 -34.69 -3.54 -2.37
CA ILE A 393 -34.69 -4.46 -1.22
C ILE A 393 -35.95 -5.32 -1.25
N ASN A 394 -37.13 -4.73 -1.44
CA ASN A 394 -38.40 -5.46 -1.50
C ASN A 394 -38.41 -6.47 -2.65
N ASN A 395 -37.99 -6.07 -3.86
CA ASN A 395 -37.89 -6.99 -5.00
C ASN A 395 -36.93 -8.16 -4.71
N LEU A 396 -35.84 -7.92 -3.97
CA LEU A 396 -34.91 -8.99 -3.58
C LEU A 396 -35.52 -9.89 -2.50
N LYS A 397 -36.31 -9.36 -1.57
CA LYS A 397 -37.07 -10.14 -0.57
C LYS A 397 -38.11 -11.04 -1.23
N GLU A 398 -38.82 -10.57 -2.26
CA GLU A 398 -39.71 -11.40 -3.08
C GLU A 398 -38.94 -12.53 -3.76
N LEU A 399 -37.78 -12.24 -4.37
CA LEU A 399 -36.93 -13.28 -4.95
C LEU A 399 -36.45 -14.29 -3.91
N ILE A 400 -36.14 -13.85 -2.69
CA ILE A 400 -35.77 -14.74 -1.58
C ILE A 400 -36.94 -15.65 -1.19
N SER A 401 -38.18 -15.16 -1.24
CA SER A 401 -39.36 -15.97 -0.87
C SER A 401 -39.61 -17.14 -1.83
N ASN A 402 -39.17 -17.04 -3.08
CA ASN A 402 -39.31 -18.11 -4.06
C ASN A 402 -38.20 -19.19 -3.88
N PRO A 403 -38.55 -20.45 -3.54
CA PRO A 403 -37.57 -21.50 -3.30
C PRO A 403 -36.78 -21.90 -4.56
N LYS A 404 -37.27 -21.58 -5.76
CA LYS A 404 -36.59 -21.86 -7.03
C LYS A 404 -35.52 -20.80 -7.38
N THR A 405 -35.43 -19.70 -6.63
CA THR A 405 -34.46 -18.64 -6.90
C THR A 405 -33.02 -19.11 -6.66
N PRO A 406 -32.14 -19.05 -7.66
CA PRO A 406 -30.74 -19.40 -7.49
C PRO A 406 -30.03 -18.50 -6.49
N HIS A 407 -29.16 -19.08 -5.67
CA HIS A 407 -28.35 -18.37 -4.67
C HIS A 407 -29.15 -17.58 -3.62
N ARG A 408 -30.39 -17.98 -3.34
CA ARG A 408 -31.28 -17.38 -2.33
C ARG A 408 -30.56 -16.97 -1.04
N SER A 409 -29.82 -17.89 -0.41
CA SER A 409 -29.09 -17.62 0.84
C SER A 409 -28.04 -16.50 0.72
N LYS A 410 -27.47 -16.30 -0.46
CA LYS A 410 -26.50 -15.22 -0.73
C LYS A 410 -27.19 -13.88 -0.99
N ILE A 411 -28.38 -13.91 -1.61
CA ILE A 411 -29.21 -12.71 -1.79
C ILE A 411 -29.67 -12.23 -0.41
N GLU A 412 -30.12 -13.13 0.45
CA GLU A 412 -30.55 -12.84 1.81
C GLU A 412 -29.42 -12.19 2.64
N LYS A 413 -28.22 -12.78 2.61
CA LYS A 413 -27.03 -12.18 3.25
C LYS A 413 -26.74 -10.76 2.76
N ALA A 414 -26.87 -10.51 1.45
CA ALA A 414 -26.65 -9.18 0.88
C ALA A 414 -27.70 -8.14 1.33
N VAL A 415 -28.96 -8.55 1.46
CA VAL A 415 -30.05 -7.69 1.95
C VAL A 415 -29.81 -7.35 3.43
N LYS A 416 -29.58 -8.36 4.27
CA LYS A 416 -29.28 -8.18 5.71
C LYS A 416 -28.10 -7.21 5.92
N LEU A 417 -27.02 -7.42 5.18
CA LEU A 417 -25.83 -6.57 5.27
C LEU A 417 -26.12 -5.11 4.89
N ALA A 418 -26.96 -4.86 3.88
CA ALA A 418 -27.34 -3.51 3.48
C ALA A 418 -28.23 -2.83 4.53
N GLU A 419 -29.19 -3.56 5.11
CA GLU A 419 -30.09 -3.06 6.15
C GLU A 419 -29.34 -2.73 7.46
N ASN A 420 -28.35 -3.54 7.84
CA ASN A 420 -27.50 -3.27 9.02
C ASN A 420 -26.74 -1.94 8.90
N ILE A 421 -26.19 -1.65 7.72
CA ILE A 421 -25.46 -0.40 7.47
C ILE A 421 -26.40 0.81 7.54
N GLU A 422 -27.66 0.69 7.10
CA GLU A 422 -28.64 1.78 7.17
C GLU A 422 -29.08 2.12 8.58
N THR A 423 -29.13 1.12 9.47
CA THR A 423 -29.55 1.29 10.86
C THR A 423 -28.42 1.77 11.78
N GLY A 424 -27.21 2.00 11.23
CA GLY A 424 -26.06 2.48 11.99
C GLY A 424 -25.33 1.39 12.78
N TYR A 425 -25.74 0.12 12.65
CA TYR A 425 -24.98 -1.02 13.18
C TYR A 425 -23.72 -1.21 12.33
N LYS A 426 -22.59 -0.76 12.87
CA LYS A 426 -21.27 -1.18 12.38
C LYS A 426 -21.05 -2.62 12.87
N CYS A 427 -21.00 -3.57 11.93
CA CYS A 427 -20.63 -4.96 12.21
C CYS A 427 -19.22 -5.07 12.79
#